data_AF-A0A966TEF7-F1
#
_entry.id   AF-A0A966TEF7-F1
#
_cell.length_a   1.000
_cell.length_b   1.000
_cell.length_c   1.000
_cell.angle_alpha   90.00
_cell.angle_beta   90.00
_cell.angle_gamma   90.00
#
_symmetry.space_group_name_H-M   'P 1'
#
loop_
_entity.id
_entity.type
_entity.pdbx_description
1 polymer ?
#
loop_
_entity_poly.entity_id
_entity_poly.type
_entity_poly.pdbx_seq_one_letter_code
_entity_poly.pdbx_strand_id
1 'polypeptide(L)'
;MSGIKKLAGQTLWYGVPSVASRFLGYLMNLSLPLLFKEPAITADLTLIYAAVAFLNIIYTYGLETAYFRFSQTEDRSRLYSTLSIALFFSSSFFSAVLWYFQDTLAQWGRLGAHTEYIRWMIGILFLDSLSTLAFAKLRQENRPRRYALTRLSSVIINIAVVVIFLGIVPRYLALHPDTPLAGMYRSQESGIVWFLVGNFLGSLFCLLLLSREWMALRWMFDPVLFKKVMRYAWPLVLVGMGGIANDMLGRLLYQFVVDLPVEEAKHQLGVFGNIVRLSIVITIAIQAFRMAAEPFFFNRSQQQDAPQTYARIMNYFVIVCCFLFLGLSLYIDVIKWFFESIDRSRWTEGLYVVPLIAMANIFLGIYYNLSIWYKLTNNNFTGALITIGGTLITVVLTTTLIPSLGYLGAALASFSCYFFMMISSYLLGQKKYPVPYPVKKIVFYLLLSSSLFGLHRWLLGYVEHPALNLGLATVLLAVFAFVVKRKEQFQ
;
A
#
# COMPACT_ATOMS: atom_id res chain seq x y z
N MET A 1 28.00 10.65 6.05
CA MET A 1 27.10 10.24 7.16
C MET A 1 25.90 11.19 7.39
N SER A 2 26.03 12.52 7.20
CA SER A 2 24.92 13.50 7.39
C SER A 2 23.66 13.23 6.55
N GLY A 3 23.80 12.83 5.28
CA GLY A 3 22.65 12.56 4.39
C GLY A 3 21.79 11.36 4.80
N ILE A 4 22.42 10.27 5.27
CA ILE A 4 21.74 9.05 5.72
C ILE A 4 21.02 9.29 7.04
N LYS A 5 21.61 10.05 7.97
CA LYS A 5 20.96 10.45 9.23
C LYS A 5 19.75 11.36 8.98
N LYS A 6 19.83 12.28 8.02
CA LYS A 6 18.71 13.13 7.60
C LYS A 6 17.60 12.33 6.92
N LEU A 7 17.95 11.37 6.05
CA LEU A 7 17.00 10.44 5.45
C LEU A 7 16.31 9.60 6.53
N ALA A 8 17.06 8.99 7.45
CA ALA A 8 16.49 8.22 8.56
C ALA A 8 15.55 9.06 9.43
N GLY A 9 15.91 10.31 9.74
CA GLY A 9 15.04 11.25 10.46
C GLY A 9 13.77 11.60 9.68
N GLN A 10 13.86 11.85 8.38
CA GLN A 10 12.69 12.09 7.53
C GLN A 10 11.83 10.83 7.37
N THR A 11 12.41 9.63 7.30
CA THR A 11 11.68 8.35 7.30
C THR A 11 10.95 8.13 8.61
N LEU A 12 11.56 8.46 9.75
CA LEU A 12 10.92 8.41 11.06
C LEU A 12 9.73 9.38 11.14
N TRP A 13 9.87 10.60 10.64
CA TRP A 13 8.82 11.60 10.79
C TRP A 13 7.71 11.56 9.73
N TYR A 14 7.99 11.13 8.50
CA TYR A 14 7.00 11.06 7.41
C TYR A 14 6.55 9.64 7.10
N GLY A 15 7.46 8.67 7.24
CA GLY A 15 7.17 7.26 7.03
C GLY A 15 6.38 6.68 8.20
N VAL A 16 6.82 6.86 9.45
CA VAL A 16 6.16 6.24 10.61
C VAL A 16 4.72 6.66 10.81
N PRO A 17 4.29 7.93 10.67
CA PRO A 17 2.87 8.27 10.80
C PRO A 17 2.01 7.71 9.67
N SER A 18 2.54 7.63 8.45
CA SER A 18 1.85 7.03 7.30
C SER A 18 1.75 5.51 7.43
N VAL A 19 2.82 4.88 7.95
CA VAL A 19 2.86 3.47 8.30
C VAL A 19 1.93 3.15 9.45
N ALA A 20 1.99 3.93 10.52
CA ALA A 20 1.17 3.76 11.71
C ALA A 20 -0.31 3.95 11.37
N SER A 21 -0.67 4.94 10.57
CA SER A 21 -2.05 5.12 10.09
C SER A 21 -2.53 3.92 9.25
N ARG A 22 -1.71 3.41 8.33
CA ARG A 22 -2.03 2.20 7.55
C ARG A 22 -2.08 0.93 8.41
N PHE A 23 -1.15 0.79 9.35
CA PHE A 23 -1.07 -0.34 10.27
C PHE A 23 -2.24 -0.35 11.25
N LEU A 24 -2.63 0.81 11.77
CA LEU A 24 -3.82 0.95 12.61
C LEU A 24 -5.11 0.67 11.82
N GLY A 25 -5.22 1.18 10.59
CA GLY A 25 -6.32 0.84 9.69
C GLY A 25 -6.37 -0.65 9.38
N TYR A 26 -5.21 -1.29 9.24
CA TYR A 26 -5.07 -2.73 9.06
C TYR A 26 -5.47 -3.50 10.32
N LEU A 27 -5.00 -3.11 11.50
CA LEU A 27 -5.39 -3.72 12.77
C LEU A 27 -6.90 -3.65 12.99
N MET A 28 -7.51 -2.52 12.62
CA MET A 28 -8.95 -2.37 12.62
C MET A 28 -9.60 -3.37 11.65
N ASN A 29 -9.11 -3.44 10.41
CA ASN A 29 -9.65 -4.39 9.42
C ASN A 29 -9.43 -5.87 9.81
N LEU A 30 -8.39 -6.17 10.61
CA LEU A 30 -8.12 -7.51 11.16
C LEU A 30 -8.97 -7.81 12.40
N SER A 31 -9.35 -6.78 13.18
CA SER A 31 -10.26 -6.92 14.32
C SER A 31 -11.73 -6.99 13.90
N LEU A 32 -12.09 -6.47 12.73
CA LEU A 32 -13.46 -6.53 12.21
C LEU A 32 -13.99 -7.99 12.09
N PRO A 33 -13.28 -8.96 11.48
CA PRO A 33 -13.71 -10.37 11.46
C PRO A 33 -13.75 -11.06 12.83
N LEU A 34 -13.09 -10.50 13.85
CA LEU A 34 -13.17 -10.98 15.24
C LEU A 34 -14.39 -10.40 15.97
N LEU A 35 -14.88 -9.23 15.53
CA LEU A 35 -16.05 -8.54 16.07
C LEU A 35 -17.35 -8.93 15.33
N PHE A 36 -17.28 -9.15 14.02
CA PHE A 36 -18.38 -9.60 13.15
C PHE A 36 -18.21 -11.09 12.87
N LYS A 37 -19.12 -11.93 13.38
CA LYS A 37 -19.08 -13.39 13.22
C LYS A 37 -19.20 -13.88 11.76
N GLU A 38 -19.62 -13.02 10.82
CA GLU A 38 -19.94 -13.42 9.44
C GLU A 38 -18.94 -12.89 8.39
N PRO A 39 -18.26 -13.79 7.64
CA PRO A 39 -17.34 -13.44 6.55
C PRO A 39 -17.98 -12.69 5.38
N ALA A 40 -19.29 -12.81 5.16
CA ALA A 40 -20.01 -12.18 4.04
C ALA A 40 -20.01 -10.64 4.13
N ILE A 41 -20.10 -10.11 5.36
CA ILE A 41 -20.20 -8.66 5.66
C ILE A 41 -18.86 -7.93 5.38
N THR A 42 -17.72 -8.64 5.39
CA THR A 42 -16.40 -8.02 5.14
C THR A 42 -15.95 -8.06 3.67
N ALA A 43 -16.67 -8.80 2.82
CA ALA A 43 -16.38 -8.87 1.38
C ALA A 43 -16.72 -7.56 0.65
N ASP A 44 -17.86 -6.96 0.99
CA ASP A 44 -18.33 -5.69 0.40
C ASP A 44 -17.35 -4.54 0.68
N LEU A 45 -16.84 -4.48 1.92
CA LEU A 45 -15.77 -3.54 2.29
C LEU A 45 -14.52 -3.73 1.44
N THR A 46 -14.13 -4.97 1.16
CA THR A 46 -12.94 -5.25 0.35
C THR A 46 -13.11 -4.74 -1.08
N LEU A 47 -14.31 -4.90 -1.66
CA LEU A 47 -14.64 -4.37 -2.99
C LEU A 47 -14.65 -2.83 -3.01
N ILE A 48 -15.28 -2.20 -2.01
CA ILE A 48 -15.30 -0.73 -1.89
C ILE A 48 -13.89 -0.18 -1.76
N TYR A 49 -13.05 -0.75 -0.89
CA TYR A 49 -11.67 -0.27 -0.70
C TYR A 49 -10.77 -0.53 -1.93
N ALA A 50 -11.00 -1.61 -2.68
CA ALA A 50 -10.35 -1.82 -3.96
C ALA A 50 -10.75 -0.73 -4.97
N ALA A 51 -12.05 -0.42 -5.07
CA ALA A 51 -12.55 0.66 -5.92
C ALA A 51 -11.99 2.03 -5.50
N VAL A 52 -11.99 2.34 -4.20
CA VAL A 52 -11.37 3.54 -3.63
C VAL A 52 -9.90 3.64 -4.05
N ALA A 53 -9.15 2.53 -4.02
CA ALA A 53 -7.75 2.52 -4.39
C ALA A 53 -7.55 2.96 -5.86
N PHE A 54 -8.32 2.39 -6.80
CA PHE A 54 -8.30 2.77 -8.21
C PHE A 54 -8.77 4.22 -8.43
N LEU A 55 -9.90 4.59 -7.83
CA LEU A 55 -10.48 5.93 -7.98
C LEU A 55 -9.55 7.00 -7.38
N ASN A 56 -8.84 6.72 -6.29
CA ASN A 56 -7.89 7.65 -5.70
C ASN A 56 -6.77 8.04 -6.69
N ILE A 57 -6.30 7.11 -7.53
CA ILE A 57 -5.32 7.43 -8.59
C ILE A 57 -5.93 8.39 -9.61
N ILE A 58 -7.19 8.19 -9.99
CA ILE A 58 -7.89 9.06 -10.95
C ILE A 58 -8.14 10.44 -10.34
N TYR A 59 -8.57 10.51 -9.08
CA TYR A 59 -8.85 11.75 -8.37
C TYR A 59 -7.59 12.59 -8.13
N THR A 60 -6.47 11.96 -7.82
CA THR A 60 -5.21 12.66 -7.55
C THR A 60 -4.35 12.85 -8.79
N TYR A 61 -4.57 12.04 -9.84
CA TYR A 61 -3.92 12.03 -11.15
C TYR A 61 -2.40 12.30 -11.14
N GLY A 62 -1.71 11.79 -10.12
CA GLY A 62 -0.25 11.92 -9.97
C GLY A 62 0.23 13.33 -9.56
N LEU A 63 -0.66 14.22 -9.14
CA LEU A 63 -0.34 15.60 -8.78
C LEU A 63 0.65 15.74 -7.63
N GLU A 64 0.66 14.80 -6.69
CA GLU A 64 1.60 14.82 -5.58
C GLU A 64 3.05 14.80 -6.08
N THR A 65 3.39 13.81 -6.91
CA THR A 65 4.72 13.68 -7.51
C THR A 65 5.02 14.84 -8.45
N ALA A 66 4.02 15.31 -9.20
CA ALA A 66 4.17 16.44 -10.10
C ALA A 66 4.47 17.74 -9.33
N TYR A 67 3.77 18.00 -8.23
CA TYR A 67 4.00 19.15 -7.35
C TYR A 67 5.45 19.16 -6.84
N PHE A 68 5.97 18.03 -6.34
CA PHE A 68 7.36 17.98 -5.89
C PHE A 68 8.36 18.36 -6.98
N ARG A 69 8.17 17.84 -8.19
CA ARG A 69 9.04 18.15 -9.33
C ARG A 69 8.97 19.62 -9.74
N PHE A 70 7.77 20.15 -9.97
CA PHE A 70 7.60 21.51 -10.48
C PHE A 70 7.83 22.58 -9.40
N SER A 71 7.68 22.26 -8.12
CA SER A 71 7.94 23.20 -7.02
C SER A 71 9.42 23.63 -6.86
N GLN A 72 10.33 22.94 -7.56
CA GLN A 72 11.75 23.29 -7.62
C GLN A 72 12.07 24.29 -8.74
N THR A 73 11.22 24.39 -9.76
CA THR A 73 11.49 25.16 -11.00
C THR A 73 10.54 26.32 -11.22
N GLU A 74 9.31 26.21 -10.71
CA GLU A 74 8.24 27.19 -10.89
C GLU A 74 7.91 27.88 -9.55
N ASP A 75 7.22 29.02 -9.62
CA ASP A 75 6.72 29.70 -8.41
C ASP A 75 5.73 28.79 -7.67
N ARG A 76 6.10 28.45 -6.43
CA ARG A 76 5.36 27.54 -5.55
C ARG A 76 3.95 28.02 -5.26
N SER A 77 3.76 29.33 -5.13
CA SER A 77 2.46 29.91 -4.79
C SER A 77 1.46 29.77 -5.96
N ARG A 78 1.93 30.07 -7.17
CA ARG A 78 1.18 29.94 -8.43
C ARG A 78 0.92 28.47 -8.78
N LEU A 79 1.93 27.61 -8.61
CA LEU A 79 1.81 26.16 -8.82
C LEU A 79 0.78 25.55 -7.86
N TYR A 80 0.91 25.81 -6.56
CA TYR A 80 -0.02 25.28 -5.56
C TYR A 80 -1.46 25.73 -5.86
N SER A 81 -1.65 27.01 -6.16
CA SER A 81 -2.97 27.56 -6.48
C SER A 81 -3.59 26.93 -7.73
N THR A 82 -2.83 26.86 -8.83
CA THR A 82 -3.30 26.27 -10.09
C THR A 82 -3.69 24.80 -9.90
N LEU A 83 -2.86 24.02 -9.20
CA LEU A 83 -3.10 22.60 -8.97
C LEU A 83 -4.25 22.35 -7.99
N SER A 84 -4.36 23.12 -6.90
CA SER A 84 -5.48 23.00 -5.96
C SER A 84 -6.82 23.34 -6.62
N ILE A 85 -6.88 24.39 -7.44
CA ILE A 85 -8.10 24.77 -8.17
C ILE A 85 -8.48 23.65 -9.15
N ALA A 86 -7.53 23.16 -9.95
CA ALA A 86 -7.78 22.04 -10.86
C ALA A 86 -8.28 20.80 -10.10
N LEU A 87 -7.66 20.48 -8.96
CA LEU A 87 -8.02 19.34 -8.12
C LEU A 87 -9.42 19.47 -7.54
N PHE A 88 -9.82 20.68 -7.11
CA PHE A 88 -11.17 20.95 -6.61
C PHE A 88 -12.24 20.75 -7.68
N PHE A 89 -12.06 21.32 -8.87
CA PHE A 89 -13.03 21.19 -9.97
C PHE A 89 -13.09 19.77 -10.53
N SER A 90 -11.94 19.12 -10.74
CA SER A 90 -11.89 17.73 -11.20
C SER A 90 -12.49 16.75 -10.19
N SER A 91 -12.18 16.91 -8.90
CA SER A 91 -12.77 16.06 -7.84
C SER A 91 -14.27 16.28 -7.72
N SER A 92 -14.74 17.53 -7.81
CA SER A 92 -16.17 17.84 -7.83
C SER A 92 -16.87 17.20 -9.03
N PHE A 93 -16.27 17.29 -10.22
CA PHE A 93 -16.81 16.69 -11.44
C PHE A 93 -16.88 15.16 -11.34
N PHE A 94 -15.78 14.50 -10.94
CA PHE A 94 -15.78 13.05 -10.78
C PHE A 94 -16.77 12.58 -9.70
N SER A 95 -16.88 13.31 -8.59
CA SER A 95 -17.86 12.99 -7.55
C SER A 95 -19.30 13.16 -8.03
N ALA A 96 -19.60 14.19 -8.83
CA ALA A 96 -20.92 14.37 -9.43
C ALA A 96 -21.28 13.25 -10.42
N VAL A 97 -20.31 12.82 -11.24
CA VAL A 97 -20.48 11.69 -12.17
C VAL A 97 -20.74 10.39 -11.39
N LEU A 98 -19.92 10.09 -10.37
CA LEU A 98 -20.12 8.90 -9.55
C LEU A 98 -21.46 8.92 -8.80
N TRP A 99 -21.89 10.10 -8.35
CA TRP A 99 -23.18 10.26 -7.68
C TRP A 99 -24.35 10.02 -8.62
N TYR A 100 -24.26 10.49 -9.87
CA TYR A 100 -25.29 10.25 -10.88
C TYR A 100 -25.39 8.77 -11.24
N PHE A 101 -24.26 8.06 -11.36
CA PHE A 101 -24.22 6.63 -11.70
C PHE A 101 -24.24 5.69 -10.47
N GLN A 102 -24.56 6.19 -9.27
CA GLN A 102 -24.44 5.42 -8.02
C GLN A 102 -25.23 4.10 -8.05
N ASP A 103 -26.44 4.10 -8.63
CA ASP A 103 -27.30 2.91 -8.66
C ASP A 103 -26.79 1.87 -9.66
N THR A 104 -26.32 2.30 -10.83
CA THR A 104 -25.68 1.42 -11.82
C THR A 104 -24.39 0.81 -11.27
N LEU A 105 -23.59 1.62 -10.55
CA LEU A 105 -22.37 1.15 -9.89
C LEU A 105 -22.67 0.17 -8.76
N ALA A 106 -23.75 0.38 -8.00
CA ALA A 106 -24.20 -0.55 -6.97
C ALA A 106 -24.59 -1.90 -7.57
N GLN A 107 -25.31 -1.89 -8.69
CA GLN A 107 -25.70 -3.10 -9.41
C GLN A 107 -24.48 -3.84 -10.00
N TRP A 108 -23.58 -3.12 -10.66
CA TRP A 108 -22.35 -3.70 -11.23
C TRP A 108 -21.41 -4.27 -10.16
N GLY A 109 -21.32 -3.59 -9.02
CA GLY A 109 -20.54 -4.04 -7.87
C GLY A 109 -21.17 -5.19 -7.09
N ARG A 110 -22.37 -5.66 -7.47
CA ARG A 110 -23.20 -6.61 -6.70
C ARG A 110 -23.54 -6.11 -5.28
N LEU A 111 -23.53 -4.79 -5.09
CA LEU A 111 -23.85 -4.07 -3.85
C LEU A 111 -25.28 -3.50 -3.89
N GLY A 112 -26.17 -4.03 -4.73
CA GLY A 112 -27.48 -3.45 -5.02
C GLY A 112 -28.40 -3.21 -3.81
N ALA A 113 -28.14 -3.88 -2.67
CA ALA A 113 -28.87 -3.67 -1.41
C ALA A 113 -28.32 -2.50 -0.56
N HIS A 114 -27.15 -1.96 -0.88
CA HIS A 114 -26.42 -1.00 -0.04
C HIS A 114 -25.82 0.17 -0.84
N THR A 115 -26.63 0.87 -1.63
CA THR A 115 -26.22 2.10 -2.37
C THR A 115 -25.58 3.16 -1.46
N GLU A 116 -25.92 3.17 -0.17
CA GLU A 116 -25.34 4.05 0.85
C GLU A 116 -23.80 3.97 0.91
N TYR A 117 -23.21 2.80 0.67
CA TYR A 117 -21.76 2.63 0.71
C TYR A 117 -21.05 3.44 -0.37
N ILE A 118 -21.66 3.52 -1.55
CA ILE A 118 -21.12 4.30 -2.66
C ILE A 118 -21.19 5.80 -2.34
N ARG A 119 -22.26 6.25 -1.69
CA ARG A 119 -22.38 7.66 -1.26
C ARG A 119 -21.28 8.05 -0.28
N TRP A 120 -21.03 7.23 0.74
CA TRP A 120 -19.94 7.45 1.68
C TRP A 120 -18.57 7.40 1.00
N MET A 121 -18.36 6.45 0.08
CA MET A 121 -17.14 6.33 -0.72
C MET A 121 -16.85 7.60 -1.53
N ILE A 122 -17.87 8.16 -2.21
CA ILE A 122 -17.75 9.40 -3.00
C ILE A 122 -17.33 10.56 -2.09
N GLY A 123 -17.96 10.68 -0.91
CA GLY A 123 -17.61 11.69 0.09
C GLY A 123 -16.17 11.57 0.58
N ILE A 124 -15.72 10.35 0.91
CA ILE A 124 -14.34 10.08 1.35
C ILE A 124 -13.34 10.46 0.25
N LEU A 125 -13.57 10.01 -0.99
CA LEU A 125 -12.69 10.29 -2.12
C LEU A 125 -12.55 11.79 -2.40
N PHE A 126 -13.67 12.52 -2.31
CA PHE A 126 -13.68 13.97 -2.46
C PHE A 126 -12.85 14.67 -1.37
N LEU A 127 -13.02 14.32 -0.10
CA LEU A 127 -12.28 14.94 1.00
C LEU A 127 -10.78 14.57 0.95
N ASP A 128 -10.47 13.31 0.65
CA ASP A 128 -9.10 12.82 0.55
C ASP A 128 -8.33 13.47 -0.60
N SER A 129 -8.97 13.63 -1.77
CA SER A 129 -8.33 14.29 -2.91
C SER A 129 -7.95 15.73 -2.57
N LEU A 130 -8.84 16.49 -1.91
CA LEU A 130 -8.57 17.85 -1.47
C LEU A 130 -7.42 17.92 -0.45
N SER A 131 -7.29 16.93 0.44
CA SER A 131 -6.18 16.89 1.40
C SER A 131 -4.81 16.58 0.75
N THR A 132 -4.80 15.94 -0.43
CA THR A 132 -3.60 15.37 -1.04
C THR A 132 -2.54 16.43 -1.35
N LEU A 133 -2.92 17.55 -1.98
CA LEU A 133 -1.95 18.59 -2.33
C LEU A 133 -1.45 19.36 -1.10
N ALA A 134 -2.30 19.56 -0.09
CA ALA A 134 -1.90 20.16 1.18
C ALA A 134 -0.84 19.31 1.90
N PHE A 135 -0.99 17.98 1.88
CA PHE A 135 0.03 17.05 2.38
C PHE A 135 1.33 17.09 1.56
N ALA A 136 1.25 17.23 0.24
CA ALA A 136 2.43 17.41 -0.61
C ALA A 136 3.19 18.70 -0.25
N LYS A 137 2.46 19.80 -0.04
CA LYS A 137 3.00 21.08 0.41
C LYS A 137 3.68 20.99 1.77
N LEU A 138 3.05 20.39 2.78
CA LEU A 138 3.65 20.22 4.11
C LEU A 138 4.97 19.41 4.07
N ARG A 139 5.02 18.37 3.23
CA ARG A 139 6.24 17.58 3.02
C ARG A 139 7.33 18.39 2.33
N GLN A 140 6.97 19.17 1.32
CA GLN A 140 7.89 20.01 0.57
C GLN A 140 8.48 21.13 1.44
N GLU A 141 7.66 21.75 2.29
CA GLU A 141 8.06 22.77 3.27
C GLU A 141 8.83 22.20 4.47
N ASN A 142 9.09 20.89 4.51
CA ASN A 142 9.70 20.19 5.63
C ASN A 142 9.01 20.46 6.98
N ARG A 143 7.67 20.38 7.03
CA ARG A 143 6.87 20.53 8.26
C ARG A 143 6.36 19.16 8.77
N PRO A 144 7.25 18.28 9.27
CA PRO A 144 6.92 16.89 9.60
C PRO A 144 5.90 16.74 10.72
N ARG A 145 5.99 17.57 11.76
CA ARG A 145 5.12 17.47 12.94
C ARG A 145 3.66 17.68 12.56
N ARG A 146 3.38 18.72 11.76
CA ARG A 146 2.01 19.01 11.32
C ARG A 146 1.47 17.93 10.38
N TYR A 147 2.31 17.45 9.45
CA TYR A 147 1.97 16.31 8.59
C TYR A 147 1.57 15.07 9.41
N ALA A 148 2.41 14.70 10.39
CA ALA A 148 2.21 13.53 11.24
C ALA A 148 0.95 13.66 12.09
N LEU A 149 0.79 14.79 12.78
CA LEU A 149 -0.36 15.04 13.66
C LEU A 149 -1.67 15.00 12.86
N THR A 150 -1.76 15.71 11.75
CA THR A 150 -2.97 15.71 10.92
C THR A 150 -3.34 14.31 10.44
N ARG A 151 -2.36 13.52 9.96
CA ARG A 151 -2.59 12.17 9.44
C ARG A 151 -2.94 11.16 10.54
N LEU A 152 -2.36 11.31 11.73
CA LEU A 152 -2.67 10.43 12.87
C LEU A 152 -4.03 10.79 13.49
N SER A 153 -4.35 12.08 13.63
CA SER A 153 -5.64 12.53 14.14
C SER A 153 -6.80 12.00 13.30
N SER A 154 -6.68 12.01 11.96
CA SER A 154 -7.73 11.47 11.09
C SER A 154 -7.97 9.97 11.32
N VAL A 155 -6.89 9.20 11.54
CA VAL A 155 -7.00 7.77 11.85
C VAL A 155 -7.53 7.51 13.25
N ILE A 156 -7.11 8.27 14.25
CA ILE A 156 -7.63 8.16 15.62
C ILE A 156 -9.13 8.43 15.64
N ILE A 157 -9.60 9.44 14.92
CA ILE A 157 -11.04 9.74 14.81
C ILE A 157 -11.78 8.60 14.13
N ASN A 158 -11.26 8.06 13.03
CA ASN A 158 -11.85 6.91 12.37
C ASN A 158 -11.99 5.73 13.35
N ILE A 159 -10.91 5.37 14.04
CA ILE A 159 -10.93 4.28 15.04
C ILE A 159 -11.89 4.58 16.18
N ALA A 160 -11.90 5.81 16.71
CA ALA A 160 -12.79 6.19 17.80
C ALA A 160 -14.26 6.04 17.39
N VAL A 161 -14.64 6.54 16.22
CA VAL A 161 -16.01 6.40 15.68
C VAL A 161 -16.37 4.92 15.49
N VAL A 162 -15.48 4.13 14.88
CA VAL A 162 -15.67 2.69 14.69
C VAL A 162 -15.89 1.98 16.02
N VAL A 163 -15.01 2.19 17.00
CA VAL A 163 -15.09 1.53 18.31
C VAL A 163 -16.33 1.96 19.09
N ILE A 164 -16.67 3.25 19.07
CA ILE A 164 -17.86 3.78 19.76
C ILE A 164 -19.12 3.18 19.15
N PHE A 165 -19.32 3.30 17.83
CA PHE A 165 -20.58 2.92 17.19
C PHE A 165 -20.71 1.40 16.96
N LEU A 166 -19.62 0.67 16.75
CA LEU A 166 -19.68 -0.79 16.55
C LEU A 166 -19.48 -1.59 17.84
N GLY A 167 -18.78 -1.04 18.83
CA GLY A 167 -18.48 -1.73 20.08
C GLY A 167 -19.36 -1.29 21.26
N ILE A 168 -19.40 0.02 21.52
CA ILE A 168 -19.95 0.58 22.78
C ILE A 168 -21.45 0.82 22.68
N VAL A 169 -21.90 1.49 21.61
CA VAL A 169 -23.32 1.84 21.38
C VAL A 169 -24.25 0.63 21.39
N PRO A 170 -23.99 -0.49 20.68
CA PRO A 170 -24.87 -1.66 20.75
C PRO A 170 -24.96 -2.29 22.15
N ARG A 171 -23.86 -2.28 22.92
CA ARG A 171 -23.87 -2.75 24.33
C ARG A 171 -24.66 -1.81 25.23
N TYR A 172 -24.58 -0.51 24.99
CA TYR A 172 -25.34 0.50 25.73
C TYR A 172 -26.84 0.45 25.39
N LEU A 173 -27.19 0.26 24.12
CA LEU A 173 -28.58 0.10 23.67
C LEU A 173 -29.23 -1.20 24.17
N ALA A 174 -28.44 -2.25 24.38
CA ALA A 174 -28.93 -3.48 25.03
C ALA A 174 -29.31 -3.25 26.51
N LEU A 175 -28.72 -2.25 27.16
CA LEU A 175 -29.00 -1.87 28.55
C LEU A 175 -30.06 -0.75 28.65
N HIS A 176 -30.20 0.10 27.62
CA HIS A 176 -31.14 1.24 27.57
C HIS A 176 -31.88 1.33 26.22
N PRO A 177 -32.94 0.53 26.01
CA PRO A 177 -33.64 0.39 24.73
C PRO A 177 -34.37 1.66 24.26
N ASP A 178 -34.74 2.55 25.18
CA ASP A 178 -35.66 3.67 24.92
C ASP A 178 -34.94 5.00 24.64
N THR A 179 -33.63 4.97 24.41
CA THR A 179 -32.87 6.19 24.08
C THR A 179 -33.09 6.59 22.61
N PRO A 180 -33.11 7.90 22.27
CA PRO A 180 -33.24 8.37 20.88
C PRO A 180 -32.08 7.90 19.97
N LEU A 181 -30.97 7.47 20.56
CA LEU A 181 -29.86 6.78 19.90
C LEU A 181 -30.29 5.44 19.26
N ALA A 182 -31.32 4.78 19.81
CA ALA A 182 -31.84 3.52 19.28
C ALA A 182 -32.48 3.69 17.89
N GLY A 183 -33.10 4.85 17.61
CA GLY A 183 -33.72 5.14 16.31
C GLY A 183 -32.69 5.41 15.19
N MET A 184 -31.62 6.15 15.51
CA MET A 184 -30.49 6.33 14.59
C MET A 184 -29.69 5.03 14.38
N TYR A 185 -29.59 4.18 15.39
CA TYR A 185 -28.86 2.93 15.29
C TYR A 185 -29.64 1.81 14.56
N ARG A 186 -30.97 1.68 14.80
CA ARG A 186 -31.82 0.68 14.13
C ARG A 186 -32.06 0.97 12.65
N SER A 187 -31.99 2.22 12.21
CA SER A 187 -32.19 2.59 10.81
C SER A 187 -31.00 2.23 9.91
N GLN A 188 -29.82 1.96 10.49
CA GLN A 188 -28.64 1.49 9.77
C GLN A 188 -28.41 0.00 10.07
N GLU A 189 -29.07 -0.85 9.27
CA GLU A 189 -29.08 -2.31 9.41
C GLU A 189 -27.70 -2.98 9.23
N SER A 190 -26.65 -2.25 8.82
CA SER A 190 -25.32 -2.82 8.63
C SER A 190 -24.24 -2.06 9.41
N GLY A 191 -23.56 -2.76 10.31
CA GLY A 191 -22.41 -2.23 11.06
C GLY A 191 -21.29 -1.65 10.16
N ILE A 192 -21.26 -2.05 8.89
CA ILE A 192 -20.34 -1.54 7.87
C ILE A 192 -20.48 -0.02 7.66
N VAL A 193 -21.69 0.54 7.72
CA VAL A 193 -21.90 1.98 7.47
C VAL A 193 -21.09 2.81 8.45
N TRP A 194 -21.06 2.42 9.72
CA TRP A 194 -20.30 3.12 10.77
C TRP A 194 -18.79 3.12 10.53
N PHE A 195 -18.26 2.11 9.83
CA PHE A 195 -16.87 2.09 9.39
C PHE A 195 -16.59 3.15 8.31
N LEU A 196 -17.47 3.24 7.32
CA LEU A 196 -17.37 4.25 6.26
C LEU A 196 -17.61 5.67 6.81
N VAL A 197 -18.55 5.84 7.73
CA VAL A 197 -18.79 7.09 8.47
C VAL A 197 -17.56 7.51 9.26
N GLY A 198 -16.92 6.58 9.98
CA GLY A 198 -15.67 6.84 10.69
C GLY A 198 -14.55 7.32 9.77
N ASN A 199 -14.42 6.69 8.60
CA ASN A 199 -13.46 7.10 7.58
C ASN A 199 -13.77 8.50 7.04
N PHE A 200 -15.04 8.77 6.71
CA PHE A 200 -15.52 10.07 6.25
C PHE A 200 -15.25 11.18 7.26
N LEU A 201 -15.60 10.97 8.53
CA LEU A 201 -15.36 11.93 9.62
C LEU A 201 -13.85 12.15 9.85
N GLY A 202 -13.05 11.09 9.72
CA GLY A 202 -11.59 11.19 9.75
C GLY A 202 -11.05 12.08 8.64
N SER A 203 -11.49 11.88 7.39
CA SER A 203 -11.10 12.70 6.24
C SER A 203 -11.62 14.14 6.33
N LEU A 204 -12.82 14.34 6.88
CA LEU A 204 -13.37 15.66 7.14
C LEU A 204 -12.52 16.42 8.16
N PHE A 205 -12.19 15.79 9.28
CA PHE A 205 -11.35 16.39 10.31
C PHE A 205 -9.92 16.65 9.81
N CYS A 206 -9.39 15.75 8.98
CA CYS A 206 -8.13 15.96 8.27
C CYS A 206 -8.14 17.27 7.48
N LEU A 207 -9.19 17.50 6.70
CA LEU A 207 -9.36 18.72 5.90
C LEU A 207 -9.51 19.96 6.80
N LEU A 208 -10.25 19.86 7.92
CA LEU A 208 -10.37 20.93 8.91
C LEU A 208 -9.01 21.34 9.51
N LEU A 209 -8.15 20.39 9.85
CA LEU A 209 -6.80 20.67 10.35
C LEU A 209 -5.87 21.30 9.27
N LEU A 210 -6.17 21.04 8.01
CA LEU A 210 -5.50 21.60 6.83
C LEU A 210 -6.19 22.87 6.30
N SER A 211 -7.20 23.39 7.00
CA SER A 211 -7.96 24.57 6.58
C SER A 211 -7.06 25.79 6.34
N ARG A 212 -6.00 25.97 7.14
CA ARG A 212 -5.04 27.06 6.96
C ARG A 212 -4.28 26.98 5.63
N GLU A 213 -3.98 25.78 5.15
CA GLU A 213 -3.30 25.53 3.88
C GLU A 213 -4.21 25.83 2.68
N TRP A 214 -5.52 25.62 2.86
CA TRP A 214 -6.56 25.97 1.89
C TRP A 214 -6.86 27.46 1.89
N MET A 215 -6.90 28.12 3.06
CA MET A 215 -7.10 29.57 3.16
C MET A 215 -5.92 30.37 2.61
N ALA A 216 -4.72 29.78 2.55
CA ALA A 216 -3.54 30.39 1.93
C ALA A 216 -3.55 30.34 0.39
N LEU A 217 -4.61 29.80 -0.23
CA LEU A 217 -4.73 29.66 -1.67
C LEU A 217 -5.07 31.00 -2.31
N ARG A 218 -4.29 31.41 -3.32
CA ARG A 218 -4.61 32.57 -4.15
C ARG A 218 -5.45 32.06 -5.32
N TRP A 219 -6.60 32.66 -5.60
CA TRP A 219 -7.46 32.24 -6.72
C TRP A 219 -6.84 32.68 -8.06
N MET A 220 -5.77 32.00 -8.46
CA MET A 220 -5.00 32.26 -9.66
C MET A 220 -4.76 30.95 -10.39
N PHE A 221 -5.35 30.81 -11.58
CA PHE A 221 -5.21 29.64 -12.42
C PHE A 221 -4.35 29.95 -13.65
N ASP A 222 -3.28 29.19 -13.83
CA ASP A 222 -2.42 29.28 -15.02
C ASP A 222 -2.61 28.06 -15.94
N PRO A 223 -3.30 28.23 -17.09
CA PRO A 223 -3.56 27.13 -18.02
C PRO A 223 -2.28 26.59 -18.68
N VAL A 224 -1.26 27.43 -18.87
CA VAL A 224 0.01 27.03 -19.51
C VAL A 224 0.80 26.14 -18.56
N LEU A 225 0.91 26.57 -17.30
CA LEU A 225 1.53 25.77 -16.24
C LEU A 225 0.79 24.45 -16.03
N PHE A 226 -0.55 24.49 -15.97
CA PHE A 226 -1.36 23.28 -15.82
C PHE A 226 -1.10 22.27 -16.94
N LYS A 227 -1.08 22.71 -18.21
CA LYS A 227 -0.81 21.83 -19.35
C LYS A 227 0.59 21.20 -19.28
N LYS A 228 1.60 21.95 -18.82
CA LYS A 228 2.97 21.46 -18.59
C LYS A 228 3.00 20.38 -17.50
N VAL A 229 2.30 20.60 -16.39
CA VAL A 229 2.19 19.64 -15.29
C VAL A 229 1.44 18.38 -15.72
N MET A 230 0.33 18.52 -16.44
CA MET A 230 -0.49 17.38 -16.91
C MET A 230 0.24 16.48 -17.90
N ARG A 231 1.06 17.03 -18.78
CA ARG A 231 1.91 16.22 -19.68
C ARG A 231 2.88 15.31 -18.90
N TYR A 232 3.34 15.75 -17.73
CA TYR A 232 4.17 14.95 -16.83
C TYR A 232 3.35 13.97 -15.99
N ALA A 233 2.18 14.41 -15.49
CA ALA A 233 1.39 13.67 -14.52
C ALA A 233 0.54 12.56 -15.14
N TRP A 234 0.02 12.73 -16.37
CA TRP A 234 -0.86 11.75 -17.01
C TRP A 234 -0.26 10.34 -17.13
N PRO A 235 1.01 10.17 -17.58
CA PRO A 235 1.62 8.82 -17.59
C PRO A 235 1.78 8.22 -16.19
N LEU A 236 1.86 9.03 -15.13
CA LEU A 236 1.90 8.53 -13.75
C LEU A 236 0.55 7.96 -13.32
N VAL A 237 -0.56 8.42 -13.89
CA VAL A 237 -1.88 7.81 -13.69
C VAL A 237 -1.87 6.37 -14.18
N LEU A 238 -1.34 6.13 -15.39
CA LEU A 238 -1.20 4.77 -15.94
C LEU A 238 -0.28 3.89 -15.09
N VAL A 239 0.84 4.45 -14.63
CA VAL A 239 1.75 3.75 -13.69
C VAL A 239 1.04 3.40 -12.38
N GLY A 240 0.26 4.33 -11.83
CA GLY A 240 -0.51 4.12 -10.61
C GLY A 240 -1.57 3.05 -10.81
N MET A 241 -2.35 3.15 -11.89
CA MET A 241 -3.44 2.22 -12.20
C MET A 241 -2.91 0.80 -12.38
N GLY A 242 -1.88 0.61 -13.20
CA GLY A 242 -1.26 -0.70 -13.35
C GLY A 242 -0.62 -1.20 -12.06
N GLY A 243 -0.11 -0.30 -11.19
CA GLY A 243 0.42 -0.67 -9.89
C GLY A 243 -0.65 -1.23 -8.95
N ILE A 244 -1.82 -0.57 -8.85
CA ILE A 244 -2.95 -1.07 -8.05
C ILE A 244 -3.58 -2.30 -8.70
N ALA A 245 -3.63 -2.35 -10.03
CA ALA A 245 -4.02 -3.55 -10.76
C ALA A 245 -3.13 -4.74 -10.40
N ASN A 246 -1.81 -4.58 -10.40
CA ASN A 246 -0.89 -5.67 -10.07
C ASN A 246 -1.04 -6.11 -8.60
N ASP A 247 -1.34 -5.18 -7.70
CA ASP A 247 -1.54 -5.50 -6.28
C ASP A 247 -2.90 -6.18 -6.00
N MET A 248 -3.97 -5.77 -6.70
CA MET A 248 -5.35 -6.18 -6.42
C MET A 248 -5.86 -7.29 -7.33
N LEU A 249 -5.46 -7.34 -8.61
CA LEU A 249 -6.02 -8.26 -9.61
C LEU A 249 -5.80 -9.72 -9.24
N GLY A 250 -4.64 -10.08 -8.65
CA GLY A 250 -4.41 -11.45 -8.19
C GLY A 250 -5.46 -11.94 -7.18
N ARG A 251 -6.02 -11.03 -6.36
CA ARG A 251 -7.12 -11.35 -5.44
C ARG A 251 -8.48 -11.28 -6.13
N LEU A 252 -8.71 -10.26 -6.95
CA LEU A 252 -10.00 -10.03 -7.60
C LEU A 252 -10.32 -11.07 -8.67
N LEU A 253 -9.32 -11.55 -9.41
CA LEU A 253 -9.48 -12.56 -10.45
C LEU A 253 -9.60 -13.97 -9.90
N TYR A 254 -9.10 -14.23 -8.69
CA TYR A 254 -9.11 -15.56 -8.08
C TYR A 254 -10.50 -16.20 -8.07
N GLN A 255 -11.52 -15.44 -7.63
CA GLN A 255 -12.91 -15.90 -7.57
C GLN A 255 -13.57 -16.15 -8.94
N PHE A 256 -13.01 -15.58 -10.02
CA PHE A 256 -13.56 -15.72 -11.37
C PHE A 256 -12.86 -16.80 -12.19
N VAL A 257 -11.65 -17.17 -11.77
CA VAL A 257 -10.77 -18.06 -12.50
C VAL A 257 -10.68 -19.44 -11.84
N VAL A 258 -10.89 -19.53 -10.53
CA VAL A 258 -10.81 -20.82 -9.85
C VAL A 258 -11.99 -21.71 -10.25
N ASP A 259 -11.70 -22.90 -10.76
CA ASP A 259 -12.69 -23.90 -11.18
C ASP A 259 -13.23 -24.67 -9.96
N LEU A 260 -13.83 -23.95 -9.02
CA LEU A 260 -14.39 -24.51 -7.77
C LEU A 260 -15.82 -24.05 -7.53
N PRO A 261 -16.62 -24.82 -6.76
CA PRO A 261 -17.91 -24.36 -6.29
C PRO A 261 -17.82 -23.00 -5.59
N VAL A 262 -18.85 -22.17 -5.72
CA VAL A 262 -18.85 -20.76 -5.27
C VAL A 262 -18.47 -20.60 -3.80
N GLU A 263 -18.92 -21.51 -2.92
CA GLU A 263 -18.58 -21.47 -1.49
C GLU A 263 -17.10 -21.76 -1.24
N GLU A 264 -16.54 -22.73 -1.97
CA GLU A 264 -15.14 -23.13 -1.83
C GLU A 264 -14.20 -22.08 -2.44
N ALA A 265 -14.59 -21.47 -3.56
CA ALA A 265 -13.89 -20.32 -4.13
C ALA A 265 -13.84 -19.13 -3.17
N LYS A 266 -14.96 -18.83 -2.48
CA LYS A 266 -15.02 -17.79 -1.44
C LYS A 266 -14.15 -18.14 -0.22
N HIS A 267 -14.17 -19.40 0.22
CA HIS A 267 -13.30 -19.87 1.30
C HIS A 267 -11.83 -19.67 0.95
N GLN A 268 -11.40 -20.15 -0.22
CA GLN A 268 -10.03 -20.03 -0.68
C GLN A 268 -9.61 -18.57 -0.84
N LEU A 269 -10.47 -17.71 -1.40
CA LEU A 269 -10.20 -16.27 -1.47
C LEU A 269 -9.98 -15.65 -0.08
N GLY A 270 -10.78 -16.03 0.92
CA GLY A 270 -10.64 -15.56 2.29
C GLY A 270 -9.31 -15.99 2.93
N VAL A 271 -8.93 -17.26 2.73
CA VAL A 271 -7.64 -17.80 3.17
C VAL A 271 -6.48 -17.07 2.48
N PHE A 272 -6.53 -16.91 1.16
CA PHE A 272 -5.52 -16.18 0.38
C PHE A 272 -5.42 -14.71 0.81
N GLY A 273 -6.54 -14.04 1.05
CA GLY A 273 -6.60 -12.68 1.58
C GLY A 273 -5.86 -12.57 2.92
N ASN A 274 -6.09 -13.51 3.84
CA ASN A 274 -5.41 -13.54 5.14
C ASN A 274 -3.91 -13.87 5.04
N ILE A 275 -3.52 -14.75 4.12
CA ILE A 275 -2.11 -15.07 3.85
C ILE A 275 -1.37 -13.84 3.32
N VAL A 276 -1.95 -13.12 2.35
CA VAL A 276 -1.38 -11.87 1.82
C VAL A 276 -1.27 -10.82 2.93
N ARG A 277 -2.24 -10.77 3.85
CA ARG A 277 -2.23 -9.88 5.02
C ARG A 277 -1.04 -10.16 5.95
N LEU A 278 -0.56 -11.41 6.08
CA LEU A 278 0.67 -11.70 6.82
C LEU A 278 1.92 -11.09 6.17
N SER A 279 1.98 -11.08 4.84
CA SER A 279 3.07 -10.44 4.10
C SER A 279 3.01 -8.90 4.11
N ILE A 280 1.97 -8.29 4.70
CA ILE A 280 1.77 -6.84 4.68
C ILE A 280 2.89 -6.09 5.40
N VAL A 281 3.53 -6.70 6.41
CA VAL A 281 4.63 -6.10 7.17
C VAL A 281 5.75 -5.62 6.24
N ILE A 282 6.09 -6.42 5.23
CA ILE A 282 7.10 -6.08 4.23
C ILE A 282 6.61 -4.91 3.36
N THR A 283 5.38 -4.97 2.86
CA THR A 283 4.83 -3.89 2.02
C THR A 283 4.73 -2.56 2.77
N ILE A 284 4.41 -2.58 4.06
CA ILE A 284 4.36 -1.39 4.92
C ILE A 284 5.76 -0.78 5.05
N ALA A 285 6.78 -1.59 5.32
CA ALA A 285 8.16 -1.12 5.38
C ALA A 285 8.61 -0.49 4.05
N ILE A 286 8.28 -1.13 2.92
CA ILE A 286 8.55 -0.63 1.57
C ILE A 286 7.86 0.72 1.32
N GLN A 287 6.59 0.84 1.69
CA GLN A 287 5.82 2.08 1.54
C GLN A 287 6.40 3.21 2.40
N ALA A 288 6.78 2.93 3.65
CA ALA A 288 7.44 3.87 4.55
C ALA A 288 8.69 4.46 3.92
N PHE A 289 9.52 3.56 3.40
CA PHE A 289 10.75 3.89 2.74
C PHE A 289 10.47 4.72 1.48
N ARG A 290 9.53 4.30 0.62
CA ARG A 290 9.17 5.02 -0.62
C ARG A 290 8.79 6.47 -0.34
N MET A 291 7.94 6.71 0.66
CA MET A 291 7.47 8.05 1.01
C MET A 291 8.59 8.98 1.48
N ALA A 292 9.61 8.44 2.15
CA ALA A 292 10.77 9.20 2.59
C ALA A 292 11.83 9.36 1.49
N ALA A 293 11.98 8.34 0.67
CA ALA A 293 13.02 8.25 -0.35
C ALA A 293 12.74 9.16 -1.54
N GLU A 294 11.50 9.26 -2.03
CA GLU A 294 11.13 10.12 -3.15
C GLU A 294 11.58 11.59 -2.97
N PRO A 295 11.18 12.32 -1.91
CA PRO A 295 11.61 13.71 -1.73
C PRO A 295 13.12 13.83 -1.53
N PHE A 296 13.76 12.85 -0.89
CA PHE A 296 15.21 12.82 -0.76
C PHE A 296 15.91 12.69 -2.12
N PHE A 297 15.44 11.80 -2.98
CA PHE A 297 16.00 11.58 -4.31
C PHE A 297 15.81 12.82 -5.19
N PHE A 298 14.63 13.43 -5.21
CA PHE A 298 14.42 14.68 -5.95
C PHE A 298 15.29 15.82 -5.43
N ASN A 299 15.45 15.99 -4.11
CA ASN A 299 16.27 17.05 -3.54
C ASN A 299 17.78 16.85 -3.76
N ARG A 300 18.25 15.60 -3.86
CA ARG A 300 19.65 15.27 -4.13
C ARG A 300 19.97 15.12 -5.61
N SER A 301 18.97 15.13 -6.49
CA SER A 301 19.15 14.88 -7.93
C SER A 301 20.09 15.84 -8.64
N GLN A 302 20.27 17.06 -8.13
CA GLN A 302 21.15 18.08 -8.70
C GLN A 302 22.62 17.97 -8.24
N GLN A 303 22.96 17.00 -7.39
CA GLN A 303 24.32 16.82 -6.88
C GLN A 303 25.10 15.81 -7.71
N GLN A 304 26.40 16.04 -7.91
CA GLN A 304 27.27 15.16 -8.70
C GLN A 304 27.32 13.72 -8.15
N ASP A 305 27.23 13.55 -6.82
CA ASP A 305 27.27 12.23 -6.15
C ASP A 305 25.91 11.52 -6.03
N ALA A 306 24.86 12.03 -6.69
CA ALA A 306 23.51 11.47 -6.57
C ALA A 306 23.44 9.98 -6.96
N PRO A 307 24.02 9.52 -8.09
CA PRO A 307 23.95 8.10 -8.48
C PRO A 307 24.59 7.16 -7.45
N GLN A 308 25.75 7.53 -6.89
CA GLN A 308 26.42 6.71 -5.87
C GLN A 308 25.59 6.62 -4.59
N THR A 309 24.95 7.72 -4.20
CA THR A 309 24.04 7.76 -3.05
C THR A 309 22.84 6.84 -3.28
N TYR A 310 22.26 6.84 -4.48
CA TYR A 310 21.13 5.99 -4.84
C TYR A 310 21.52 4.50 -4.80
N ALA A 311 22.70 4.16 -5.31
CA ALA A 311 23.24 2.80 -5.26
C ALA A 311 23.41 2.30 -3.83
N ARG A 312 23.94 3.14 -2.92
CA ARG A 312 24.12 2.82 -1.51
C ARG A 312 22.78 2.62 -0.79
N ILE A 313 21.81 3.49 -1.06
CA ILE A 313 20.45 3.39 -0.48
C ILE A 313 19.79 2.08 -0.91
N MET A 314 19.89 1.71 -2.19
CA MET A 314 19.37 0.44 -2.69
C MET A 314 19.99 -0.76 -1.96
N ASN A 315 21.31 -0.77 -1.74
CA ASN A 315 21.98 -1.87 -1.03
C ASN A 315 21.41 -2.07 0.38
N TYR A 316 21.35 -0.99 1.18
CA TYR A 316 20.80 -1.08 2.54
C TYR A 316 19.31 -1.42 2.55
N PHE A 317 18.54 -0.91 1.59
CA PHE A 317 17.14 -1.25 1.43
C PHE A 317 16.95 -2.76 1.22
N VAL A 318 17.72 -3.37 0.31
CA VAL A 318 17.67 -4.81 0.06
C VAL A 318 18.06 -5.60 1.30
N ILE A 319 19.10 -5.20 2.03
CA ILE A 319 19.52 -5.87 3.27
C ILE A 319 18.38 -5.88 4.29
N VAL A 320 17.73 -4.72 4.53
CA VAL A 320 16.58 -4.61 5.45
C VAL A 320 15.41 -5.48 4.98
N CYS A 321 15.11 -5.49 3.68
CA CYS A 321 14.10 -6.36 3.10
C CYS A 321 14.40 -7.85 3.31
N CYS A 322 15.66 -8.28 3.15
CA CYS A 322 16.08 -9.65 3.43
C CYS A 322 15.91 -10.03 4.91
N PHE A 323 16.19 -9.12 5.85
CA PHE A 323 15.91 -9.34 7.28
C PHE A 323 14.41 -9.52 7.55
N LEU A 324 13.56 -8.68 6.96
CA LEU A 324 12.11 -8.81 7.10
C LEU A 324 11.59 -10.11 6.48
N PHE A 325 12.12 -10.51 5.32
CA PHE A 325 11.79 -11.78 4.68
C PHE A 325 12.18 -12.98 5.55
N LEU A 326 13.40 -13.01 6.09
CA LEU A 326 13.84 -14.09 6.98
C LEU A 326 13.05 -14.10 8.28
N GLY A 327 12.82 -12.95 8.89
CA GLY A 327 12.01 -12.83 10.11
C GLY A 327 10.58 -13.32 9.91
N LEU A 328 9.97 -13.05 8.76
CA LEU A 328 8.63 -13.57 8.45
C LEU A 328 8.66 -15.07 8.13
N SER A 329 9.59 -15.51 7.28
CA SER A 329 9.56 -16.85 6.68
C SER A 329 10.09 -17.94 7.61
N LEU A 330 11.10 -17.62 8.45
CA LEU A 330 11.65 -18.56 9.44
C LEU A 330 10.68 -18.77 10.60
N TYR A 331 9.98 -17.72 11.03
CA TYR A 331 9.05 -17.76 12.17
C TYR A 331 7.57 -17.97 11.77
N ILE A 332 7.31 -18.36 10.52
CA ILE A 332 5.93 -18.58 10.05
C ILE A 332 5.20 -19.69 10.81
N ASP A 333 5.92 -20.65 11.40
CA ASP A 333 5.30 -21.71 12.21
C ASP A 333 4.79 -21.15 13.55
N VAL A 334 5.37 -20.06 14.08
CA VAL A 334 4.79 -19.31 15.22
C VAL A 334 3.45 -18.70 14.83
N ILE A 335 3.37 -18.16 13.61
CA ILE A 335 2.13 -17.61 13.07
C ILE A 335 1.09 -18.73 12.89
N LYS A 336 1.52 -19.92 12.46
CA LYS A 336 0.67 -21.11 12.36
C LYS A 336 0.10 -21.49 13.74
N TRP A 337 0.94 -21.64 14.76
CA TRP A 337 0.51 -21.96 16.12
C TRP A 337 -0.43 -20.90 16.70
N PHE A 338 -0.17 -19.62 16.39
CA PHE A 338 -1.07 -18.55 16.77
C PHE A 338 -2.46 -18.77 16.15
N PHE A 339 -2.57 -19.03 14.84
CA PHE A 339 -3.88 -19.28 14.22
C PHE A 339 -4.58 -20.55 14.70
N GLU A 340 -3.82 -21.60 15.02
CA GLU A 340 -4.36 -22.82 15.63
C GLU A 340 -4.92 -22.53 17.03
N SER A 341 -4.27 -21.69 17.83
CA SER A 341 -4.72 -21.34 19.19
C SER A 341 -6.02 -20.54 19.26
N ILE A 342 -6.43 -19.90 18.16
CA ILE A 342 -7.69 -19.14 18.03
C ILE A 342 -8.78 -19.94 17.27
N ASP A 343 -8.64 -21.27 17.16
CA ASP A 343 -9.57 -22.17 16.44
C ASP A 343 -9.78 -21.80 14.96
N ARG A 344 -8.76 -21.22 14.32
CA ARG A 344 -8.76 -20.87 12.89
C ARG A 344 -7.77 -21.74 12.09
N SER A 345 -7.72 -23.04 12.39
CA SER A 345 -6.79 -23.99 11.75
C SER A 345 -6.90 -24.03 10.22
N ARG A 346 -8.10 -23.84 9.65
CA ARG A 346 -8.32 -23.72 8.19
C ARG A 346 -7.55 -22.58 7.52
N TRP A 347 -7.07 -21.58 8.26
CA TRP A 347 -6.28 -20.49 7.71
C TRP A 347 -4.82 -20.88 7.46
N THR A 348 -4.39 -22.04 7.98
CA THR A 348 -3.01 -22.51 7.85
C THR A 348 -2.71 -23.15 6.48
N GLU A 349 -3.76 -23.49 5.72
CA GLU A 349 -3.70 -24.27 4.47
C GLU A 349 -2.80 -23.63 3.40
N GLY A 350 -2.74 -22.31 3.31
CA GLY A 350 -1.91 -21.61 2.32
C GLY A 350 -0.69 -20.88 2.90
N LEU A 351 -0.32 -21.12 4.17
CA LEU A 351 0.85 -20.49 4.79
C LEU A 351 2.16 -20.76 4.02
N TYR A 352 2.25 -21.91 3.35
CA TYR A 352 3.41 -22.26 2.54
C TYR A 352 3.72 -21.25 1.40
N VAL A 353 2.74 -20.44 1.01
CA VAL A 353 2.85 -19.44 -0.06
C VAL A 353 3.36 -18.08 0.44
N VAL A 354 3.28 -17.80 1.75
CA VAL A 354 3.69 -16.50 2.34
C VAL A 354 5.13 -16.11 1.99
N PRO A 355 6.15 -17.01 2.06
CA PRO A 355 7.52 -16.64 1.70
C PRO A 355 7.63 -16.23 0.22
N LEU A 356 6.89 -16.87 -0.68
CA LEU A 356 6.89 -16.52 -2.09
C LEU A 356 6.31 -15.12 -2.33
N ILE A 357 5.20 -14.79 -1.67
CA ILE A 357 4.58 -13.45 -1.72
C ILE A 357 5.50 -12.40 -1.08
N ALA A 358 6.16 -12.75 0.03
CA ALA A 358 7.14 -11.90 0.68
C ALA A 358 8.30 -11.54 -0.27
N MET A 359 8.84 -12.52 -1.00
CA MET A 359 9.87 -12.29 -2.00
C MET A 359 9.36 -11.44 -3.17
N ALA A 360 8.14 -11.69 -3.66
CA ALA A 360 7.50 -10.86 -4.68
C ALA A 360 7.44 -9.38 -4.24
N ASN A 361 7.06 -9.13 -2.98
CA ASN A 361 7.04 -7.79 -2.41
C ASN A 361 8.43 -7.14 -2.33
N ILE A 362 9.48 -7.91 -2.06
CA ILE A 362 10.86 -7.39 -2.12
C ILE A 362 11.18 -6.88 -3.54
N PHE A 363 10.84 -7.65 -4.59
CA PHE A 363 11.03 -7.19 -5.97
C PHE A 363 10.23 -5.92 -6.28
N LEU A 364 8.99 -5.81 -5.79
CA LEU A 364 8.20 -4.59 -5.89
C LEU A 364 8.91 -3.41 -5.20
N GLY A 365 9.51 -3.63 -4.03
CA GLY A 365 10.29 -2.64 -3.32
C GLY A 365 11.53 -2.17 -4.07
N ILE A 366 12.27 -3.12 -4.68
CA ILE A 366 13.43 -2.81 -5.54
C ILE A 366 12.95 -2.04 -6.77
N TYR A 367 11.85 -2.45 -7.40
CA TYR A 367 11.25 -1.73 -8.52
C TYR A 367 10.93 -0.29 -8.15
N TYR A 368 10.31 -0.02 -7.00
CA TYR A 368 10.03 1.37 -6.58
C TYR A 368 11.30 2.20 -6.44
N ASN A 369 12.40 1.63 -5.93
CA ASN A 369 13.68 2.30 -5.88
C ASN A 369 14.30 2.55 -7.27
N LEU A 370 14.13 1.61 -8.21
CA LEU A 370 14.59 1.80 -9.58
C LEU A 370 13.73 2.86 -10.29
N SER A 371 12.42 2.91 -10.01
CA SER A 371 11.45 3.77 -10.70
C SER A 371 11.76 5.27 -10.69
N ILE A 372 12.65 5.72 -9.80
CA ILE A 372 13.12 7.10 -9.71
C ILE A 372 13.78 7.57 -11.02
N TRP A 373 14.45 6.70 -11.77
CA TRP A 373 15.17 7.12 -12.98
C TRP A 373 14.24 7.77 -14.02
N TYR A 374 13.05 7.19 -14.25
CA TYR A 374 12.14 7.73 -15.26
C TYR A 374 11.37 8.96 -14.75
N LYS A 375 11.17 9.06 -13.43
CA LYS A 375 10.59 10.24 -12.78
C LYS A 375 11.52 11.45 -12.87
N LEU A 376 12.82 11.24 -12.67
CA LEU A 376 13.86 12.28 -12.79
C LEU A 376 14.10 12.68 -14.25
N THR A 377 14.21 11.70 -15.16
CA THR A 377 14.54 11.95 -16.58
C THR A 377 13.33 12.30 -17.46
N ASN A 378 12.15 12.50 -16.88
CA ASN A 378 10.90 12.80 -17.62
C ASN A 378 10.45 11.69 -18.59
N ASN A 379 10.88 10.44 -18.35
CA ASN A 379 10.55 9.28 -19.16
C ASN A 379 9.34 8.49 -18.59
N ASN A 380 8.37 9.18 -17.98
CA ASN A 380 7.26 8.53 -17.26
C ASN A 380 6.45 7.55 -18.13
N PHE A 381 6.41 7.78 -19.45
CA PHE A 381 5.77 6.86 -20.38
C PHE A 381 6.46 5.48 -20.42
N THR A 382 7.79 5.45 -20.33
CA THR A 382 8.53 4.16 -20.20
C THR A 382 8.15 3.46 -18.89
N GLY A 383 7.97 4.20 -17.79
CA GLY A 383 7.43 3.65 -16.55
C GLY A 383 6.04 3.06 -16.74
N ALA A 384 5.14 3.75 -17.46
CA ALA A 384 3.80 3.26 -17.75
C ALA A 384 3.82 1.94 -18.55
N LEU A 385 4.67 1.85 -19.57
CA LEU A 385 4.84 0.63 -20.37
C LEU A 385 5.30 -0.56 -19.53
N ILE A 386 6.26 -0.36 -18.60
CA ILE A 386 6.72 -1.41 -17.70
C ILE A 386 5.56 -1.91 -16.82
N THR A 387 4.79 -0.99 -16.24
CA THR A 387 3.66 -1.35 -15.39
C THR A 387 2.57 -2.09 -16.16
N ILE A 388 2.22 -1.62 -17.36
CA ILE A 388 1.22 -2.27 -18.24
C ILE A 388 1.69 -3.69 -18.59
N GLY A 389 2.97 -3.87 -18.93
CA GLY A 389 3.54 -5.21 -19.14
C GLY A 389 3.42 -6.10 -17.90
N GLY A 390 3.69 -5.57 -16.71
CA GLY A 390 3.45 -6.29 -15.44
C GLY A 390 1.98 -6.67 -15.23
N THR A 391 1.05 -5.77 -15.58
CA THR A 391 -0.40 -6.05 -15.51
C THR A 391 -0.81 -7.14 -16.47
N LEU A 392 -0.31 -7.13 -17.70
CA LEU A 392 -0.57 -8.19 -18.66
C LEU A 392 -0.06 -9.55 -18.14
N ILE A 393 1.17 -9.59 -17.61
CA ILE A 393 1.73 -10.81 -16.99
C ILE A 393 0.84 -11.28 -15.84
N THR A 394 0.39 -10.34 -14.98
CA THR A 394 -0.50 -10.66 -13.86
C THR A 394 -1.80 -11.29 -14.35
N VAL A 395 -2.48 -10.69 -15.34
CA VAL A 395 -3.74 -11.22 -15.89
C VAL A 395 -3.53 -12.59 -16.53
N VAL A 396 -2.51 -12.74 -17.38
CA VAL A 396 -2.23 -14.01 -18.08
C VAL A 396 -1.87 -15.12 -17.09
N LEU A 397 -0.99 -14.86 -16.13
CA LEU A 397 -0.57 -15.90 -15.18
C LEU A 397 -1.65 -16.21 -14.14
N THR A 398 -2.43 -15.22 -13.70
CA THR A 398 -3.54 -15.50 -12.79
C THR A 398 -4.60 -16.34 -13.47
N THR A 399 -5.00 -15.99 -14.70
CA THR A 399 -6.00 -16.76 -15.47
C THR A 399 -5.57 -18.19 -15.81
N THR A 400 -4.26 -18.45 -15.97
CA THR A 400 -3.73 -19.77 -16.36
C THR A 400 -3.25 -20.62 -15.19
N LEU A 401 -2.67 -20.03 -14.14
CA LEU A 401 -2.08 -20.75 -13.01
C LEU A 401 -3.03 -20.96 -11.84
N ILE A 402 -4.02 -20.08 -11.63
CA ILE A 402 -4.98 -20.25 -10.53
C ILE A 402 -5.83 -21.52 -10.67
N PRO A 403 -6.35 -21.90 -11.86
CA PRO A 403 -7.17 -23.11 -11.99
C PRO A 403 -6.40 -24.38 -11.63
N SER A 404 -5.09 -24.41 -11.89
CA SER A 404 -4.24 -25.60 -11.69
C SER A 404 -3.49 -25.62 -10.36
N LEU A 405 -3.06 -24.45 -9.85
CA LEU A 405 -2.16 -24.33 -8.70
C LEU A 405 -2.78 -23.54 -7.52
N GLY A 406 -4.02 -23.06 -7.64
CA GLY A 406 -4.71 -22.32 -6.58
C GLY A 406 -3.89 -21.16 -6.02
N TYR A 407 -3.62 -21.20 -4.71
CA TYR A 407 -2.84 -20.17 -4.00
C TYR A 407 -1.44 -19.96 -4.56
N LEU A 408 -0.77 -21.06 -4.91
CA LEU A 408 0.59 -21.02 -5.45
C LEU A 408 0.59 -20.33 -6.82
N GLY A 409 -0.43 -20.58 -7.64
CA GLY A 409 -0.61 -19.91 -8.93
C GLY A 409 -0.73 -18.39 -8.80
N ALA A 410 -1.56 -17.92 -7.86
CA ALA A 410 -1.72 -16.49 -7.60
C ALA A 410 -0.42 -15.82 -7.10
N ALA A 411 0.35 -16.52 -6.25
CA ALA A 411 1.62 -16.02 -5.77
C ALA A 411 2.73 -16.04 -6.84
N LEU A 412 2.78 -17.07 -7.69
CA LEU A 412 3.70 -17.12 -8.83
C LEU A 412 3.41 -16.02 -9.84
N ALA A 413 2.13 -15.69 -10.07
CA ALA A 413 1.75 -14.57 -10.93
C ALA A 413 2.29 -13.25 -10.38
N SER A 414 2.11 -13.00 -9.07
CA SER A 414 2.60 -11.79 -8.39
C SER A 414 4.14 -11.72 -8.41
N PHE A 415 4.80 -12.85 -8.11
CA PHE A 415 6.25 -12.98 -8.17
C PHE A 415 6.80 -12.65 -9.56
N SER A 416 6.23 -13.26 -10.61
CA SER A 416 6.68 -13.08 -11.98
C SER A 416 6.45 -11.65 -12.49
N CYS A 417 5.30 -11.06 -12.16
CA CYS A 417 4.98 -9.67 -12.45
C CYS A 417 6.02 -8.71 -11.85
N TYR A 418 6.26 -8.79 -10.54
CA TYR A 418 7.19 -7.87 -9.86
C TYR A 418 8.64 -8.12 -10.24
N PHE A 419 9.02 -9.37 -10.51
CA PHE A 419 10.32 -9.71 -11.04
C PHE A 419 10.55 -9.10 -12.44
N PHE A 420 9.58 -9.21 -13.34
CA PHE A 420 9.61 -8.57 -14.66
C PHE A 420 9.73 -7.04 -14.55
N MET A 421 8.93 -6.42 -13.69
CA MET A 421 8.97 -4.97 -13.49
C MET A 421 10.34 -4.52 -12.97
N MET A 422 10.91 -5.24 -12.00
CA MET A 422 12.24 -4.99 -11.46
C MET A 422 13.32 -5.08 -12.55
N ILE A 423 13.37 -6.18 -13.30
CA ILE A 423 14.39 -6.40 -14.35
C ILE A 423 14.26 -5.34 -15.44
N SER A 424 13.05 -5.14 -15.96
CA SER A 424 12.79 -4.17 -17.03
C SER A 424 13.19 -2.76 -16.62
N SER A 425 12.84 -2.36 -15.40
CA SER A 425 13.23 -1.05 -14.86
C SER A 425 14.74 -0.93 -14.65
N TYR A 426 15.42 -2.00 -14.25
CA TYR A 426 16.88 -2.00 -14.10
C TYR A 426 17.59 -1.87 -15.45
N LEU A 427 17.22 -2.71 -16.43
CA LEU A 427 17.86 -2.73 -17.75
C LEU A 427 17.67 -1.40 -18.50
N LEU A 428 16.44 -0.86 -18.49
CA LEU A 428 16.14 0.43 -19.12
C LEU A 428 16.74 1.60 -18.34
N GLY A 429 16.75 1.51 -17.01
CA GLY A 429 17.38 2.47 -16.12
C GLY A 429 18.87 2.60 -16.41
N GLN A 430 19.61 1.49 -16.53
CA GLN A 430 21.04 1.53 -16.83
C GLN A 430 21.37 2.14 -18.21
N LYS A 431 20.47 2.02 -19.19
CA LYS A 431 20.64 2.65 -20.51
C LYS A 431 20.41 4.17 -20.47
N LYS A 432 19.42 4.64 -19.72
CA LYS A 432 18.96 6.05 -19.73
C LYS A 432 19.53 6.91 -18.60
N TYR A 433 19.81 6.32 -17.44
CA TYR A 433 20.32 6.98 -16.24
C TYR A 433 21.19 5.99 -15.45
N PRO A 434 22.47 5.82 -15.84
CA PRO A 434 23.33 4.78 -15.31
C PRO A 434 23.65 5.04 -13.83
N VAL A 435 23.15 4.17 -12.96
CA VAL A 435 23.41 4.20 -11.53
C VAL A 435 24.27 2.98 -11.18
N PRO A 436 25.41 3.15 -10.48
CA PRO A 436 26.35 2.07 -10.18
C PRO A 436 25.83 1.17 -9.05
N TYR A 437 24.68 0.53 -9.24
CA TYR A 437 24.09 -0.40 -8.28
C TYR A 437 25.03 -1.59 -8.05
N PRO A 438 25.28 -2.00 -6.78
CA PRO A 438 26.11 -3.16 -6.49
C PRO A 438 25.35 -4.48 -6.73
N VAL A 439 25.02 -4.77 -7.99
CA VAL A 439 24.15 -5.90 -8.38
C VAL A 439 24.64 -7.24 -7.81
N LYS A 440 25.96 -7.49 -7.84
CA LYS A 440 26.54 -8.70 -7.26
C LYS A 440 26.23 -8.84 -5.76
N LYS A 441 26.26 -7.74 -5.00
CA LYS A 441 25.90 -7.74 -3.58
C LYS A 441 24.40 -7.95 -3.38
N ILE A 442 23.58 -7.25 -4.15
CA ILE A 442 22.10 -7.34 -4.08
C ILE A 442 21.65 -8.78 -4.36
N VAL A 443 22.11 -9.38 -5.46
CA VAL A 443 21.81 -10.76 -5.83
C VAL A 443 22.33 -11.74 -4.76
N PHE A 444 23.53 -11.50 -4.23
CA PHE A 444 24.07 -12.32 -3.14
C PHE A 444 23.16 -12.31 -1.90
N TYR A 445 22.67 -11.15 -1.44
CA TYR A 445 21.78 -11.09 -0.27
C TYR A 445 20.41 -11.72 -0.51
N LEU A 446 19.85 -11.56 -1.72
CA LEU A 446 18.58 -12.21 -2.11
C LEU A 446 18.71 -13.73 -2.16
N LEU A 447 19.77 -14.24 -2.80
CA LEU A 447 20.04 -15.68 -2.87
C LEU A 447 20.35 -16.24 -1.48
N LEU A 448 21.22 -15.58 -0.71
CA LEU A 448 21.57 -16.03 0.64
C LEU A 448 20.34 -16.16 1.54
N SER A 449 19.47 -15.13 1.57
CA SER A 449 18.24 -15.18 2.37
C SER A 449 17.28 -16.29 1.90
N SER A 450 17.12 -16.47 0.59
CA SER A 450 16.29 -17.55 0.03
C SER A 450 16.86 -18.94 0.37
N SER A 451 18.18 -19.11 0.26
CA SER A 451 18.88 -20.36 0.58
C SER A 451 18.82 -20.69 2.07
N LEU A 452 18.96 -19.71 2.97
CA LEU A 452 18.81 -19.92 4.41
C LEU A 452 17.39 -20.38 4.77
N PHE A 453 16.37 -19.81 4.14
CA PHE A 453 14.99 -20.28 4.30
C PHE A 453 14.79 -21.71 3.76
N GLY A 454 15.34 -22.01 2.57
CA GLY A 454 15.30 -23.36 1.99
C GLY A 454 15.98 -24.39 2.89
N LEU A 455 17.17 -24.05 3.43
CA LEU A 455 17.90 -24.88 4.38
C LEU A 455 17.10 -25.12 5.66
N HIS A 456 16.44 -24.08 6.20
CA HIS A 456 15.56 -24.21 7.35
C HIS A 456 14.44 -25.22 7.12
N ARG A 457 13.73 -25.11 5.98
CA ARG A 457 12.64 -26.02 5.61
C ARG A 457 13.12 -27.45 5.37
N TRP A 458 14.29 -27.60 4.77
CA TRP A 458 14.91 -28.90 4.57
C TRP A 458 15.28 -29.57 5.92
N LEU A 459 15.87 -28.83 6.85
CA LEU A 459 16.21 -29.34 8.20
C LEU A 459 14.99 -29.73 9.01
N LEU A 460 13.91 -28.94 8.93
CA LEU A 460 12.64 -29.26 9.61
C LEU A 460 11.98 -30.55 9.11
N GLY A 461 12.27 -30.97 7.87
CA GLY A 461 11.79 -32.24 7.34
C GLY A 461 12.32 -33.48 8.08
N TYR A 462 13.37 -33.32 8.91
CA TYR A 462 13.97 -34.41 9.69
C TYR A 462 13.64 -34.36 11.19
N VAL A 463 13.21 -33.21 11.72
CA VAL A 463 13.00 -33.01 13.17
C VAL A 463 11.79 -32.09 13.43
N GLU A 464 10.67 -32.66 13.86
CA GLU A 464 9.46 -31.93 14.24
C GLU A 464 9.44 -31.60 15.74
N HIS A 465 10.35 -30.73 16.20
CA HIS A 465 10.30 -30.21 17.58
C HIS A 465 10.17 -28.68 17.61
N PRO A 466 9.09 -28.11 18.21
CA PRO A 466 8.81 -26.67 18.21
C PRO A 466 9.97 -25.80 18.71
N ALA A 467 10.60 -26.21 19.81
CA ALA A 467 11.74 -25.49 20.38
C ALA A 467 12.99 -25.51 19.49
N LEU A 468 13.24 -26.63 18.79
CA LEU A 468 14.36 -26.75 17.85
C LEU A 468 14.12 -25.92 16.59
N ASN A 469 12.88 -25.85 16.11
CA ASN A 469 12.48 -24.97 15.01
C ASN A 469 12.84 -23.49 15.31
N LEU A 470 12.39 -22.98 16.46
CA LEU A 470 12.70 -21.60 16.87
C LEU A 470 14.19 -21.36 17.10
N GLY A 471 14.89 -22.34 17.66
CA GLY A 471 16.34 -22.30 17.83
C GLY A 471 17.06 -22.18 16.48
N LEU A 472 16.73 -23.05 15.52
CA LEU A 472 17.29 -23.04 14.17
C LEU A 472 16.97 -21.75 13.42
N ALA A 473 15.72 -21.28 13.48
CA ALA A 473 15.31 -19.99 12.91
C ALA A 473 16.18 -18.84 13.44
N THR A 474 16.40 -18.79 14.76
CA THR A 474 17.20 -17.74 15.42
C THR A 474 18.68 -17.83 15.03
N VAL A 475 19.23 -19.04 14.95
CA VAL A 475 20.62 -19.27 14.51
C VAL A 475 20.81 -18.81 13.07
N LEU A 476 19.92 -19.19 12.15
CA LEU A 476 20.03 -18.81 10.73
C LEU A 476 19.87 -17.30 10.52
N LEU A 477 18.98 -16.65 11.28
CA LEU A 477 18.86 -15.20 11.30
C LEU A 477 20.15 -14.52 11.81
N ALA A 478 20.76 -15.07 12.86
CA ALA A 478 22.03 -14.59 13.40
C ALA A 478 23.20 -14.79 12.41
N VAL A 479 23.23 -15.91 11.69
CA VAL A 479 24.20 -16.17 10.60
C VAL A 479 24.07 -15.11 9.51
N PHE A 480 22.84 -14.81 9.07
CA PHE A 480 22.61 -13.75 8.10
C PHE A 480 23.11 -12.39 8.62
N ALA A 481 22.79 -12.05 9.88
CA ALA A 481 23.24 -10.82 10.51
C ALA A 481 24.77 -10.72 10.59
N PHE A 482 25.44 -11.83 10.92
CA PHE A 482 26.89 -11.92 10.97
C PHE A 482 27.52 -11.72 9.58
N VAL A 483 26.98 -12.34 8.53
CA VAL A 483 27.46 -12.18 7.16
C VAL A 483 27.31 -10.72 6.70
N VAL A 484 26.16 -10.09 6.98
CA VAL A 484 25.93 -8.67 6.69
C VAL A 484 26.94 -7.80 7.43
N LYS A 485 27.12 -7.99 8.75
CA LYS A 485 28.08 -7.24 9.55
C LYS A 485 29.50 -7.37 8.97
N ARG A 486 29.93 -8.59 8.63
CA ARG A 486 31.27 -8.83 8.07
C ARG A 486 31.46 -8.24 6.67
N LYS A 487 30.43 -8.15 5.83
CA LYS A 487 30.56 -7.57 4.48
C LYS A 487 30.41 -6.04 4.44
N GLU A 488 29.67 -5.46 5.38
CA GLU A 488 29.40 -4.01 5.43
C GLU A 488 30.35 -3.25 6.36
N GLN A 489 31.08 -3.92 7.27
CA GLN A 489 32.16 -3.28 8.06
C GLN A 489 33.44 -2.96 7.27
N PHE A 490 33.57 -3.45 6.03
CA PHE A 490 34.73 -3.21 5.16
C PHE A 490 34.44 -2.18 4.04
N GLN A 491 33.45 -1.31 4.22
CA GLN A 491 33.14 -0.16 3.35
C GLN A 491 32.84 1.09 4.18
#